data_AF-A0A3M9ZSU2-F1
#
_entry.id   AF-A0A3M9ZSU2-F1
#
_cell.length_a   1.000
_cell.length_b   1.000
_cell.length_c   1.000
_cell.angle_alpha   90.00
_cell.angle_beta   90.00
_cell.angle_gamma   90.00
#
_symmetry.space_group_name_H-M   'P 1'
#
loop_
_entity.id
_entity.type
_entity.pdbx_description
1 polymer ?
#
loop_
_entity_poly.entity_id
_entity_poly.type
_entity_poly.pdbx_seq_one_letter_code
_entity_poly.pdbx_strand_id
1 'polypeptide(L)'
;MKIEIRHVPPGPLGQIWAERVQDWAEEAPHYVQLYLDYREQYYKKICSKCTHAQQVRRKCSLLIPGMTERECRHIKYAFASKYRTVIRRRYESHPFMQRIRWNMELERRRREREQAARGNSG
;
A
#
# COMPACT_ATOMS: atom_id res chain seq x y z
N MET A 1 -4.55 -5.21 -20.68
CA MET A 1 -3.57 -4.13 -20.45
C MET A 1 -2.21 -4.79 -20.21
N LYS A 2 -1.25 -4.67 -21.13
CA LYS A 2 0.07 -5.29 -21.00
C LYS A 2 0.96 -4.31 -20.23
N ILE A 3 1.34 -4.63 -18.99
CA ILE A 3 2.22 -3.77 -18.19
C ILE A 3 3.65 -4.02 -18.65
N GLU A 4 4.24 -3.07 -19.36
CA GLU A 4 5.67 -3.12 -19.71
C GLU A 4 6.53 -2.61 -18.55
N ILE A 5 7.21 -3.54 -17.89
CA ILE A 5 8.23 -3.21 -16.88
C ILE A 5 9.55 -2.94 -17.61
N ARG A 6 9.76 -1.70 -18.07
CA ARG A 6 11.08 -1.22 -18.54
C ARG A 6 12.16 -1.33 -17.43
N HIS A 7 13.41 -1.55 -17.78
CA HIS A 7 14.51 -1.45 -16.82
C HIS A 7 14.67 0.00 -16.33
N VAL A 8 15.20 0.17 -15.11
CA VAL A 8 15.58 1.50 -14.59
C VAL A 8 16.64 2.08 -15.55
N PRO A 9 16.47 3.30 -16.08
CA PRO A 9 17.43 3.86 -17.02
C PRO A 9 18.79 4.05 -16.34
N PRO A 10 19.91 3.68 -16.98
CA PRO A 10 21.24 4.00 -16.46
C PRO A 10 21.47 5.51 -16.45
N GLY A 11 22.33 6.00 -15.55
CA GLY A 11 22.67 7.42 -15.42
C GLY A 11 21.81 8.19 -14.40
N PRO A 12 21.78 9.53 -14.46
CA PRO A 12 21.20 10.39 -13.42
C PRO A 12 19.72 10.11 -13.12
N LEU A 13 18.93 9.73 -14.13
CA LEU A 13 17.52 9.38 -13.94
C LEU A 13 17.32 8.08 -13.16
N GLY A 14 18.24 7.12 -13.31
CA GLY A 14 18.23 5.89 -12.52
C GLY A 14 18.60 6.13 -11.06
N GLN A 15 19.52 7.06 -10.80
CA GLN A 15 19.89 7.49 -9.45
C GLN A 15 18.72 8.14 -8.72
N ILE A 16 18.04 9.12 -9.36
CA ILE A 16 16.84 9.76 -8.80
C ILE A 16 15.73 8.74 -8.48
N TRP A 17 15.58 7.72 -9.33
CA TRP A 17 14.64 6.64 -9.08
C TRP A 17 15.04 5.77 -7.87
N ALA A 18 16.32 5.43 -7.76
CA ALA A 18 16.85 4.65 -6.63
C ALA A 18 16.70 5.41 -5.30
N GLU A 19 17.01 6.71 -5.28
CA GLU A 19 16.78 7.61 -4.13
C GLU A 19 15.32 7.60 -3.70
N ARG A 20 14.37 7.75 -4.64
CA ARG A 20 12.93 7.70 -4.32
C ARG A 20 12.49 6.35 -3.76
N VAL A 21 13.09 5.25 -4.22
CA VAL A 21 12.83 3.91 -3.65
C VAL A 21 13.37 3.82 -2.23
N GLN A 22 14.56 4.37 -2.00
CA GLN A 22 15.19 4.40 -0.69
C GLN A 22 14.39 5.27 0.28
N ASP A 23 14.03 6.51 -0.07
CA ASP A 23 13.18 7.38 0.75
C ASP A 23 11.87 6.69 1.13
N TRP A 24 11.24 6.04 0.16
CA TRP A 24 10.04 5.26 0.43
C TRP A 24 10.35 4.11 1.41
N ALA A 25 11.43 3.36 1.23
CA ALA A 25 11.81 2.27 2.12
C ALA A 25 12.12 2.76 3.55
N GLU A 26 12.77 3.91 3.71
CA GLU A 26 13.13 4.52 5.00
C GLU A 26 11.90 4.93 5.82
N GLU A 27 10.80 5.28 5.16
CA GLU A 27 9.52 5.51 5.84
C GLU A 27 8.83 4.22 6.31
N ALA A 28 9.18 3.03 5.78
CA ALA A 28 8.46 1.79 6.09
C ALA A 28 8.41 1.43 7.59
N PRO A 29 9.49 1.60 8.39
CA PRO A 29 9.46 1.38 9.83
C PRO A 29 8.40 2.20 10.56
N HIS A 30 8.13 3.43 10.12
CA HIS A 30 7.09 4.28 10.73
C HIS A 30 5.70 3.65 10.61
N TYR A 31 5.37 3.07 9.45
CA TYR A 31 4.07 2.41 9.23
C TYR A 31 3.95 1.10 9.99
N VAL A 32 5.05 0.37 10.13
CA VAL A 32 5.10 -0.83 10.98
C VAL A 32 4.84 -0.45 12.44
N GLN A 33 5.51 0.58 12.94
CA GLN A 33 5.30 1.06 14.30
C GLN A 33 3.86 1.52 14.52
N LEU A 34 3.28 2.25 13.56
CA LEU A 34 1.88 2.67 13.61
C LEU A 34 0.91 1.49 13.78
N TYR A 35 1.17 0.38 13.07
CA TYR A 35 0.40 -0.84 13.22
C TYR A 35 0.61 -1.50 14.60
N LEU A 36 1.84 -1.59 15.08
CA LEU A 36 2.17 -2.16 16.39
C LEU A 36 1.51 -1.38 17.54
N ASP A 37 1.58 -0.05 17.50
CA ASP A 37 0.97 0.83 18.50
C ASP A 37 -0.56 0.68 18.50
N TYR A 38 -1.17 0.65 17.31
CA TYR A 38 -2.60 0.42 17.20
C TYR A 38 -2.98 -0.96 17.76
N ARG A 39 -2.18 -1.98 17.43
CA ARG A 39 -2.40 -3.36 17.84
C ARG A 39 -2.39 -3.49 19.36
N GLU A 40 -1.42 -2.88 20.02
CA GLU A 40 -1.32 -2.86 21.47
C GLU A 40 -2.54 -2.17 22.12
N GLN A 41 -2.91 -0.99 21.63
CA GLN A 41 -4.08 -0.27 22.13
C GLN A 41 -5.39 -1.05 21.91
N TYR A 42 -5.51 -1.70 20.76
CA TYR A 42 -6.66 -2.52 20.43
C TYR A 42 -6.77 -3.71 21.38
N TYR A 43 -5.64 -4.35 21.73
CA TYR A 43 -5.63 -5.43 22.70
C TYR A 43 -6.08 -4.95 24.08
N LYS A 44 -5.51 -3.84 24.56
CA LYS A 44 -5.84 -3.25 25.86
C LYS A 44 -7.31 -2.85 25.97
N LYS A 45 -7.91 -2.30 24.92
CA LYS A 45 -9.27 -1.72 24.96
C LYS A 45 -10.37 -2.66 24.50
N ILE A 46 -10.11 -3.46 23.46
CA ILE A 46 -11.12 -4.25 22.75
C ILE A 46 -10.95 -5.74 23.05
N CYS A 47 -9.75 -6.31 22.88
CA CYS A 47 -9.55 -7.74 23.09
C CYS A 47 -9.67 -8.14 24.56
N SER A 48 -9.27 -7.28 25.49
CA SER A 48 -9.42 -7.50 26.94
C SER A 48 -10.87 -7.76 27.38
N LYS A 49 -11.85 -7.31 26.60
CA LYS A 49 -13.29 -7.47 26.86
C LYS A 49 -13.93 -8.56 25.98
N CYS A 50 -13.14 -9.29 25.20
CA CYS A 50 -13.66 -10.19 24.18
C CYS A 50 -14.00 -11.55 24.79
N THR A 51 -15.29 -11.91 24.80
CA THR A 51 -15.73 -13.22 25.30
C THR A 51 -15.27 -14.36 24.38
N HIS A 52 -15.20 -15.59 24.90
CA HIS A 52 -14.84 -16.75 24.09
C HIS A 52 -15.73 -16.90 22.84
N ALA A 53 -17.05 -16.74 22.98
CA ALA A 53 -17.98 -16.77 21.85
C ALA A 53 -17.67 -15.70 20.79
N GLN A 54 -17.28 -14.48 21.21
CA GLN A 54 -16.84 -13.43 20.28
C GLN A 54 -15.51 -13.77 19.61
N GLN A 55 -14.56 -14.38 20.32
CA GLN A 55 -13.28 -14.82 19.77
C GLN A 55 -13.49 -15.87 18.67
N VAL A 56 -14.37 -16.84 18.91
CA VAL A 56 -14.76 -17.87 17.91
C VAL A 56 -15.39 -17.20 16.69
N ARG A 57 -16.39 -16.33 16.88
CA ARG A 57 -17.07 -15.63 15.77
C ARG A 57 -16.10 -14.78 14.94
N ARG A 58 -15.11 -14.15 15.59
CA ARG A 58 -14.09 -13.31 14.94
C ARG A 58 -12.93 -14.11 14.36
N LYS A 59 -12.91 -15.44 14.54
CA LYS A 59 -11.80 -16.34 14.16
C LYS A 59 -10.46 -15.83 14.71
N CYS A 60 -10.41 -15.64 16.03
CA CYS A 60 -9.21 -15.19 16.72
C CYS A 60 -8.09 -16.24 16.61
N SER A 61 -6.88 -15.82 16.22
CA SER A 61 -5.72 -16.72 16.10
C SER A 61 -5.32 -17.37 17.42
N LEU A 62 -5.63 -16.77 18.56
CA LEU A 62 -5.40 -17.36 19.88
C LEU A 62 -6.11 -18.71 20.10
N LEU A 63 -7.15 -19.00 19.31
CA LEU A 63 -7.84 -20.28 19.38
C LEU A 63 -7.08 -21.39 18.63
N ILE A 64 -6.03 -21.03 17.88
CA ILE A 64 -5.18 -21.97 17.14
C ILE A 64 -4.06 -22.43 18.10
N PRO A 65 -3.88 -23.75 18.31
CA PRO A 65 -2.79 -24.26 19.14
C PRO A 65 -1.42 -23.76 18.66
N GLY A 66 -0.58 -23.29 19.59
CA GLY A 66 0.77 -22.80 19.29
C GLY A 66 0.86 -21.36 18.77
N MET A 67 -0.27 -20.69 18.50
CA MET A 67 -0.27 -19.27 18.14
C MET A 67 -0.08 -18.39 19.38
N THR A 68 0.98 -17.61 19.39
CA THR A 68 1.25 -16.60 20.43
C THR A 68 0.76 -15.21 20.03
N GLU A 69 0.63 -14.93 18.74
CA GLU A 69 0.13 -13.66 18.24
C GLU A 69 -1.40 -13.60 18.28
N ARG A 70 -1.93 -12.46 18.72
CA ARG A 70 -3.39 -12.21 18.86
C ARG A 70 -3.94 -11.48 17.65
N GLU A 71 -4.08 -12.12 16.50
CA GLU A 71 -4.62 -11.48 15.32
C GLU A 71 -5.97 -12.05 14.89
N CYS A 72 -6.86 -11.18 14.43
CA CYS A 72 -8.15 -11.57 13.90
C CYS A 72 -8.56 -10.64 12.75
N ARG A 73 -9.57 -11.05 12.00
CA ARG A 73 -10.09 -10.21 10.91
C ARG A 73 -10.60 -8.85 11.38
N HIS A 74 -11.12 -8.79 12.61
CA HIS A 74 -11.72 -7.60 13.19
C HIS A 74 -10.68 -6.50 13.49
N ILE A 75 -9.50 -6.86 14.02
CA ILE A 75 -8.42 -5.89 14.24
C ILE A 75 -7.84 -5.38 12.92
N LYS A 76 -7.66 -6.26 11.92
CA LYS A 76 -7.21 -5.86 10.57
C LYS A 76 -8.16 -4.84 9.93
N TYR A 77 -9.46 -5.10 9.96
CA TYR A 77 -10.45 -4.17 9.43
C TYR A 77 -10.53 -2.86 10.22
N ALA A 78 -10.45 -2.93 11.55
CA ALA A 78 -10.49 -1.74 12.38
C ALA A 78 -9.26 -0.84 12.14
N PHE A 79 -8.07 -1.44 11.99
CA PHE A 79 -6.86 -0.72 11.59
C PHE A 79 -7.00 -0.11 10.20
N ALA A 80 -7.39 -0.91 9.20
CA ALA A 80 -7.56 -0.46 7.82
C ALA A 80 -8.58 0.67 7.69
N SER A 81 -9.67 0.62 8.47
CA SER A 81 -10.68 1.68 8.53
C SER A 81 -10.12 2.95 9.16
N LYS A 82 -9.49 2.86 10.33
CA LYS A 82 -8.95 4.01 11.06
C LYS A 82 -7.84 4.72 10.26
N TYR A 83 -6.96 3.96 9.63
CA TYR A 83 -5.79 4.49 8.91
C TYR A 83 -5.96 4.45 7.39
N ARG A 84 -7.20 4.37 6.88
CA ARG A 84 -7.47 4.25 5.43
C ARG A 84 -6.72 5.28 4.60
N THR A 85 -6.67 6.53 5.06
CA THR A 85 -6.04 7.64 4.34
C THR A 85 -4.51 7.51 4.35
N VAL A 86 -3.95 7.06 5.47
CA VAL A 86 -2.51 6.85 5.65
C VAL A 86 -2.04 5.69 4.77
N ILE A 87 -2.75 4.56 4.81
CA ILE A 87 -2.50 3.39 3.96
C ILE A 87 -2.62 3.77 2.48
N ARG A 88 -3.68 4.51 2.11
CA ARG A 88 -3.88 4.95 0.74
C ARG A 88 -2.73 5.84 0.27
N ARG A 89 -2.36 6.87 1.04
CA ARG A 89 -1.23 7.76 0.71
C ARG A 89 0.07 6.98 0.52
N ARG A 90 0.33 6.01 1.40
CA ARG A 90 1.52 5.15 1.34
C ARG A 90 1.55 4.27 0.09
N TYR A 91 0.40 3.70 -0.26
CA TYR A 91 0.26 2.93 -1.49
C TYR A 91 0.42 3.81 -2.73
N GLU A 92 -0.15 5.01 -2.73
CA GLU A 92 -0.04 5.98 -3.82
C GLU A 92 1.37 6.56 -3.97
N SER A 93 2.14 6.65 -2.89
CA SER A 93 3.54 7.09 -2.91
C SER A 93 4.50 5.98 -3.31
N HIS A 94 4.04 4.71 -3.39
CA HIS A 94 4.88 3.59 -3.77
C HIS A 94 5.53 3.86 -5.14
N PRO A 95 6.87 3.77 -5.27
CA PRO A 95 7.58 4.09 -6.51
C PRO A 95 6.96 3.40 -7.73
N PHE A 96 6.70 2.09 -7.65
CA PHE A 96 6.00 1.32 -8.70
C PHE A 96 4.66 1.94 -9.13
N MET A 97 3.82 2.40 -8.21
CA MET A 97 2.54 3.02 -8.54
C MET A 97 2.73 4.36 -9.27
N GLN A 98 3.71 5.15 -8.83
CA GLN A 98 4.06 6.41 -9.50
C GLN A 98 4.56 6.16 -10.93
N ARG A 99 5.32 5.09 -11.12
CA ARG A 99 5.78 4.67 -12.44
C ARG A 99 4.66 4.23 -13.36
N ILE A 100 3.69 3.45 -12.87
CA ILE A 100 2.49 3.09 -13.64
C ILE A 100 1.76 4.36 -14.09
N ARG A 101 1.54 5.31 -13.18
CA ARG A 101 0.88 6.59 -13.50
C ARG A 101 1.63 7.37 -14.58
N TRP A 102 2.96 7.45 -14.48
CA TRP A 102 3.77 8.11 -15.49
C TRP A 102 3.66 7.46 -16.86
N ASN A 103 3.70 6.13 -16.93
CA ASN A 103 3.54 5.41 -18.18
C ASN A 103 2.16 5.66 -18.80
N MET A 104 1.10 5.62 -17.99
CA MET A 104 -0.26 5.92 -18.47
C MET A 104 -0.39 7.35 -19.01
N GLU A 105 0.22 8.33 -18.33
CA GLU A 105 0.22 9.72 -18.78
C GLU A 105 1.02 9.90 -20.10
N LEU A 106 2.15 9.20 -20.24
CA LEU A 106 2.92 9.21 -21.49
C LEU A 106 2.14 8.58 -22.65
N GLU A 107 1.46 7.46 -22.42
CA GLU A 107 0.58 6.84 -23.42
C GLU A 107 -0.57 7.75 -23.81
N ARG A 108 -1.19 8.43 -22.83
CA ARG A 108 -2.26 9.41 -23.09
C ARG A 108 -1.78 10.54 -23.98
N ARG A 109 -0.66 11.18 -23.64
CA ARG A 109 -0.07 12.27 -24.44
C ARG A 109 0.33 11.81 -25.84
N ARG A 110 0.82 10.59 -25.98
CA ARG A 110 1.13 10.01 -27.30
C ARG A 110 -0.12 9.88 -28.16
N ARG A 111 -1.21 9.33 -27.62
CA ARG A 111 -2.50 9.22 -28.32
C ARG A 111 -3.06 10.57 -28.72
N GLU A 112 -3.00 11.56 -27.82
CA GLU A 112 -3.46 12.93 -28.11
C GLU A 112 -2.67 13.58 -29.25
N ARG A 113 -1.34 13.40 -29.30
CA ARG A 113 -0.50 13.88 -30.40
C ARG A 113 -0.80 13.17 -31.72
N GLU A 114 -0.98 11.85 -31.68
CA GLU A 114 -1.33 11.07 -32.87
C GLU A 114 -2.71 11.45 -33.43
N GLN A 115 -3.68 11.77 -32.55
CA GLN A 115 -5.00 12.27 -32.95
C GLN A 115 -4.92 13.69 -33.52
N ALA A 116 -4.16 14.59 -32.90
CA ALA A 116 -3.95 15.95 -33.41
C ALA A 116 -3.25 15.95 -34.78
N ALA A 117 -2.26 15.07 -34.98
CA ALA A 117 -1.58 14.92 -36.27
C ALA A 117 -2.52 14.41 -37.37
N ARG A 118 -3.45 13.50 -37.04
CA ARG A 118 -4.46 12.99 -37.99
C ARG A 118 -5.55 14.02 -38.31
N GLY A 119 -5.92 14.88 -37.36
CA GLY A 119 -6.90 15.96 -37.55
C GLY A 119 -6.40 17.14 -38.40
N ASN A 120 -5.08 17.32 -38.52
CA ASN A 120 -4.45 18.36 -39.35
C ASN A 120 -4.13 17.91 -40.80
N SER A 121 -4.56 16.70 -41.18
CA SER A 121 -4.27 16.09 -42.49
C SER A 121 -5.48 16.04 -43.44
N GLY A 122 -6.58 16.73 -43.10
CA GLY A 122 -7.78 16.87 -43.93
C GLY A 122 -8.21 18.33 -44.01
#